data_AF-A0A4P8IRV7-F1
#
_entry.id   AF-A0A4P8IRV7-F1
#
_cell.length_a   1.000
_cell.length_b   1.000
_cell.length_c   1.000
_cell.angle_alpha   90.00
_cell.angle_beta   90.00
_cell.angle_gamma   90.00
#
_symmetry.space_group_name_H-M   'P 1'
#
loop_
_entity.id
_entity.type
_entity.pdbx_description
1 polymer ?
#
loop_
_entity_poly.entity_id
_entity_poly.type
_entity_poly.pdbx_seq_one_letter_code
_entity_poly.pdbx_strand_id
1 'polypeptide(L)'
;MRLWAKANSQELPNIESILILGLTDGVLLIRYFSFSKRQVEGDHWYPTVNEAKRDAEQVYGVQPTAWLAIRDEKDELYQLSVMPIAGYTFDAESAEWVPSESTDYSPKSRH
;
A
#
# COMPACT_ATOMS: atom_id res chain seq x y z
N MET A 1 -6.55 -9.33 10.42
CA MET A 1 -5.65 -8.15 10.36
C MET A 1 -5.14 -7.99 8.95
N ARG A 2 -5.12 -6.75 8.43
CA ARG A 2 -4.62 -6.41 7.09
C ARG A 2 -3.75 -5.17 7.17
N LEU A 3 -2.55 -5.22 6.58
CA LEU A 3 -1.63 -4.09 6.51
C LEU A 3 -1.23 -3.87 5.06
N TRP A 4 -1.38 -2.66 4.54
CA TRP A 4 -0.93 -2.30 3.20
C TRP A 4 0.19 -1.28 3.28
N ALA A 5 1.09 -1.32 2.30
CA ALA A 5 2.06 -0.26 2.05
C ALA A 5 2.41 -0.18 0.57
N LYS A 6 2.80 1.01 0.13
CA LYS A 6 3.38 1.22 -1.20
C LYS A 6 4.81 0.69 -1.22
N ALA A 7 5.15 -0.07 -2.26
CA ALA A 7 6.52 -0.51 -2.50
C ALA A 7 7.31 0.61 -3.19
N ASN A 8 8.60 0.70 -2.88
CA ASN A 8 9.51 1.71 -3.43
C ASN A 8 10.89 1.09 -3.72
N SER A 9 10.89 -0.10 -4.33
CA SER A 9 12.12 -0.79 -4.71
C SER A 9 12.63 -0.29 -6.06
N GLN A 10 13.90 0.10 -6.11
CA GLN A 10 14.58 0.43 -7.37
C GLN A 10 14.87 -0.83 -8.20
N GLU A 11 15.05 -1.98 -7.55
CA GLU A 11 15.35 -3.27 -8.20
C GLU A 11 14.08 -3.92 -8.77
N LEU A 12 12.93 -3.70 -8.12
CA LEU A 12 11.64 -4.24 -8.50
C LEU A 12 10.61 -3.12 -8.73
N PRO A 13 10.84 -2.23 -9.72
CA PRO A 13 10.01 -1.04 -9.94
C PRO A 13 8.59 -1.37 -10.40
N ASN A 14 8.36 -2.60 -10.87
CA ASN A 14 7.05 -3.05 -11.30
C ASN A 14 6.15 -3.45 -10.14
N ILE A 15 6.69 -3.68 -8.94
CA ILE A 15 5.89 -3.94 -7.74
C ILE A 15 5.49 -2.60 -7.15
N GLU A 16 4.21 -2.28 -7.24
CA GLU A 16 3.66 -1.01 -6.77
C GLU A 16 3.30 -1.07 -5.27
N SER A 17 2.88 -2.24 -4.77
CA SER A 17 2.28 -2.34 -3.43
C SER A 17 2.41 -3.73 -2.82
N ILE A 18 2.40 -3.75 -1.49
CA ILE A 18 2.43 -4.94 -0.66
C ILE A 18 1.21 -4.96 0.25
N LEU A 19 0.60 -6.14 0.42
CA LEU A 19 -0.46 -6.39 1.38
C LEU A 19 -0.05 -7.56 2.28
N ILE A 20 -0.05 -7.34 3.59
CA ILE A 20 0.13 -8.37 4.60
C ILE A 20 -1.25 -8.73 5.17
N LEU A 21 -1.61 -10.00 5.06
CA LEU A 21 -2.86 -10.58 5.57
C LEU A 21 -2.54 -11.55 6.70
N GLY A 22 -2.95 -11.22 7.91
CA GLY A 22 -2.88 -12.13 9.06
C GLY A 22 -4.03 -13.13 9.02
N LEU A 23 -3.71 -14.41 9.01
CA LEU A 23 -4.61 -15.57 8.95
C LEU A 23 -4.40 -16.47 10.17
N THR A 24 -5.27 -17.45 10.38
CA THR A 24 -5.22 -18.34 11.56
C THR A 24 -3.89 -19.06 11.70
N ASP A 25 -3.29 -19.46 10.57
CA ASP A 25 -2.10 -20.32 10.54
C ASP A 25 -0.80 -19.55 10.24
N GLY A 26 -0.87 -18.22 10.14
CA GLY A 26 0.29 -17.40 9.82
C GLY A 26 -0.07 -16.12 9.08
N VAL A 27 0.85 -15.66 8.24
CA VAL A 27 0.78 -14.35 7.59
C VAL A 27 1.09 -14.51 6.11
N LEU A 28 0.21 -14.00 5.26
CA LEU A 28 0.42 -13.98 3.82
C LEU A 28 0.86 -12.58 3.39
N LEU A 29 2.04 -12.48 2.79
CA LEU A 29 2.53 -11.28 2.12
C LEU A 29 2.19 -11.39 0.63
N ILE A 30 1.41 -10.45 0.10
CA ILE A 30 0.93 -10.43 -1.28
C ILE A 30 1.55 -9.22 -1.99
N ARG A 31 2.09 -9.45 -3.18
CA ARG A 31 2.77 -8.46 -4.02
C ARG A 31 1.91 -8.09 -5.20
N TYR A 32 1.78 -6.80 -5.47
CA TYR A 32 0.95 -6.29 -6.56
C TYR A 32 1.78 -5.53 -7.58
N PHE A 33 1.64 -5.91 -8.86
CA PHE A 33 2.04 -5.05 -9.97
C PHE A 33 1.18 -3.79 -10.03
N SER A 34 -0.11 -3.96 -9.74
CA SER A 34 -1.01 -2.84 -9.53
C SER A 34 -2.09 -3.21 -8.53
N PHE A 35 -2.11 -2.48 -7.41
CA PHE A 35 -3.06 -2.74 -6.32
C PHE A 35 -4.49 -2.42 -6.73
N SER A 36 -4.68 -1.29 -7.41
CA SER A 36 -5.99 -0.83 -7.90
C SER A 36 -6.61 -1.77 -8.92
N LYS A 37 -5.79 -2.36 -9.80
CA LYS A 37 -6.23 -3.35 -10.81
C LYS A 37 -6.22 -4.77 -10.29
N ARG A 38 -5.83 -4.99 -9.03
CA ARG A 38 -5.68 -6.32 -8.40
C ARG A 38 -4.79 -7.27 -9.21
N GLN A 39 -3.75 -6.73 -9.86
CA GLN A 39 -2.77 -7.53 -10.59
C GLN A 39 -1.70 -7.98 -9.61
N VAL A 40 -1.73 -9.27 -9.26
CA VAL A 40 -0.84 -9.89 -8.29
C VAL A 40 0.37 -10.47 -9.02
N GLU A 41 1.57 -10.23 -8.48
CA GLU A 41 2.81 -10.86 -8.95
C GLU A 41 3.07 -12.19 -8.24
N GLY A 42 2.68 -12.28 -6.97
CA GLY A 42 2.72 -13.50 -6.19
C GLY A 42 2.53 -13.24 -4.71
N ASP A 43 2.51 -14.30 -3.91
CA ASP A 43 2.43 -14.24 -2.46
C ASP A 43 3.54 -15.07 -1.78
N HIS A 44 3.73 -14.87 -0.48
CA HIS A 44 4.67 -15.61 0.35
C HIS A 44 4.14 -15.70 1.78
N TRP A 45 4.15 -16.91 2.34
CA TRP A 45 3.80 -17.18 3.72
C TRP A 45 4.95 -16.91 4.69
N TYR A 46 4.63 -16.22 5.78
CA TYR A 46 5.48 -15.96 6.92
C TYR A 46 4.80 -16.44 8.20
N PRO A 47 5.56 -16.91 9.20
CA PRO A 47 5.00 -17.29 10.48
C PRO A 47 4.54 -16.07 11.29
N THR A 48 5.14 -14.90 11.08
CA THR A 48 4.80 -13.68 11.83
C THR A 48 4.73 -12.43 10.95
N VAL A 49 4.00 -11.43 11.43
CA VAL A 49 3.80 -10.14 10.75
C VAL A 49 5.11 -9.37 10.69
N ASN A 50 5.92 -9.46 11.75
CA ASN A 50 7.21 -8.77 11.82
C ASN A 50 8.21 -9.31 10.79
N GLU A 51 8.17 -10.62 10.51
CA GLU A 51 8.98 -11.20 9.45
C GLU A 51 8.52 -10.74 8.07
N ALA A 52 7.22 -10.80 7.79
CA ALA A 52 6.65 -10.29 6.55
C ALA A 52 6.98 -8.79 6.33
N LYS A 53 6.87 -7.96 7.39
CA LYS A 53 7.23 -6.54 7.32
C LYS A 53 8.71 -6.34 7.00
N ARG A 54 9.60 -7.03 7.72
CA ARG A 54 11.04 -6.91 7.53
C ARG A 54 11.45 -7.29 6.10
N ASP A 55 10.89 -8.37 5.58
CA ASP A 55 11.13 -8.78 4.19
C ASP A 55 10.64 -7.70 3.21
N ALA A 56 9.42 -7.17 3.41
CA ALA A 56 8.91 -6.11 2.55
C ALA A 56 9.71 -4.80 2.61
N GLU A 57 10.21 -4.45 3.79
CA GLU A 57 11.06 -3.28 4.00
C GLU A 57 12.41 -3.45 3.30
N GLN A 58 13.01 -4.64 3.37
CA GLN A 58 14.32 -4.93 2.78
C GLN A 58 14.27 -5.14 1.26
N VAL A 59 13.28 -5.90 0.76
CA VAL A 59 13.23 -6.35 -0.64
C VAL A 59 12.41 -5.38 -1.50
N TYR A 60 11.29 -4.89 -0.97
CA TYR A 60 10.34 -4.06 -1.72
C TYR A 60 10.46 -2.57 -1.37
N GLY A 61 11.44 -2.19 -0.54
CA GLY A 61 11.71 -0.80 -0.20
C GLY A 61 10.55 -0.12 0.55
N VAL A 62 9.72 -0.89 1.24
CA VAL A 62 8.64 -0.35 2.07
C VAL A 62 9.27 0.42 3.24
N GLN A 63 8.81 1.64 3.49
CA GLN A 63 9.25 2.39 4.66
C GLN A 63 8.59 1.83 5.93
N PRO A 64 9.32 1.64 7.05
CA PRO A 64 8.75 1.08 8.28
C PRO A 64 7.55 1.87 8.84
N THR A 65 7.46 3.16 8.55
CA THR A 65 6.35 4.05 8.96
C THR A 65 5.17 4.07 8.00
N ALA A 66 5.28 3.44 6.82
CA ALA A 66 4.29 3.52 5.75
C ALA A 66 3.14 2.50 5.84
N TRP A 67 3.16 1.62 6.85
CA TRP A 67 2.15 0.56 7.00
C TRP A 67 0.80 1.13 7.43
N LEU A 68 -0.21 0.99 6.56
CA LEU A 68 -1.59 1.37 6.85
C LEU A 68 -2.40 0.13 7.23
N ALA A 69 -3.08 0.21 8.38
CA ALA A 69 -4.01 -0.84 8.80
C ALA A 69 -5.35 -0.71 8.07
N ILE A 70 -5.80 -1.79 7.45
CA ILE A 70 -7.07 -1.87 6.74
C ILE A 70 -8.08 -2.57 7.64
N ARG A 71 -9.27 -1.98 7.79
CA ARG A 71 -10.38 -2.53 8.60
C ARG A 71 -11.17 -3.56 7.80
N ASP A 72 -11.57 -4.65 8.45
CA ASP A 72 -12.36 -5.74 7.87
C ASP A 72 -13.83 -5.32 7.59
N GLU A 73 -14.11 -4.52 6.53
CA GLU A 73 -15.47 -4.22 6.05
C GLU A 73 -15.79 -4.87 4.68
N LYS A 74 -17.07 -5.23 4.48
CA LYS A 74 -17.57 -6.17 3.45
C LYS A 74 -17.18 -5.96 1.97
N ASP A 75 -16.54 -4.85 1.59
CA ASP A 75 -16.06 -4.60 0.21
C ASP A 75 -14.73 -3.80 0.17
N GLU A 76 -13.80 -4.15 1.08
CA GLU A 76 -12.51 -3.48 1.30
C GLU A 76 -11.60 -3.35 0.07
N LEU A 77 -11.56 -4.34 -0.81
CA LEU A 77 -10.71 -4.29 -2.01
C LEU A 77 -11.22 -3.26 -3.02
N TYR A 78 -12.50 -2.88 -2.97
CA TYR A 78 -13.02 -1.75 -3.76
C TYR A 78 -12.60 -0.43 -3.13
N GLN A 79 -12.78 -0.26 -1.81
CA GLN A 79 -12.36 0.96 -1.10
C GLN A 79 -10.86 1.26 -1.26
N LEU A 80 -10.02 0.22 -1.30
CA LEU A 80 -8.58 0.33 -1.54
C LEU A 80 -8.21 0.59 -2.99
N SER A 81 -9.01 0.13 -3.95
CA SER A 81 -8.82 0.45 -5.38
C SER A 81 -9.22 1.89 -5.72
N VAL A 82 -10.05 2.52 -4.89
CA VAL A 82 -10.44 3.93 -4.97
C VAL A 82 -9.69 4.81 -3.96
N MET A 83 -8.90 4.23 -3.05
CA MET A 83 -7.95 4.99 -2.24
C MET A 83 -6.99 5.67 -3.21
N PRO A 84 -6.79 6.99 -3.10
CA PRO A 84 -5.94 7.69 -4.04
C PRO A 84 -4.50 7.24 -3.82
N ILE A 85 -4.04 6.28 -4.63
CA ILE A 85 -2.60 6.04 -4.86
C ILE A 85 -1.96 7.34 -5.40
N ALA A 86 -2.78 8.16 -6.06
CA ALA A 86 -2.53 9.53 -6.47
C ALA A 86 -3.20 10.52 -5.50
N GLY A 87 -2.61 10.74 -4.34
CA GLY A 87 -3.14 11.66 -3.34
C GLY A 87 -2.43 11.61 -2.00
N TYR A 88 -1.30 10.91 -1.90
CA TYR A 88 -0.38 11.02 -0.79
C TYR A 88 1.04 11.21 -1.32
N THR A 89 1.71 12.26 -0.87
CA THR A 89 3.13 12.50 -1.14
C THR A 89 3.92 12.10 0.10
N PHE A 90 5.03 11.40 -0.09
CA PHE A 90 5.96 11.12 1.00
C PHE A 90 6.69 12.41 1.34
N ASP A 91 6.47 12.92 2.55
CA ASP A 91 7.27 14.02 3.08
C ASP A 91 8.55 13.42 3.67
N ALA A 92 9.67 13.69 2.99
CA ALA A 92 10.98 13.16 3.38
C ALA A 92 11.52 13.80 4.67
N GLU A 93 11.01 14.95 5.09
CA GLU A 93 11.44 15.64 6.31
C GLU A 93 10.75 15.07 7.55
N SER A 94 9.46 14.73 7.44
CA SER A 94 8.68 14.11 8.53
C SER A 94 8.70 12.58 8.50
N ALA A 95 9.12 11.97 7.38
CA ALA A 95 9.01 10.54 7.11
C ALA A 95 7.57 10.00 7.20
N GLU A 96 6.59 10.87 6.93
CA GLU A 96 5.17 10.57 6.94
C GLU A 96 4.58 10.68 5.52
N TRP A 97 3.53 9.90 5.27
CA TRP A 97 2.73 10.04 4.06
C TRP A 97 1.63 11.06 4.31
N VAL A 98 1.76 12.24 3.71
CA VAL A 98 0.78 13.33 3.86
C VAL A 98 -0.21 13.31 2.68
N PRO A 99 -1.50 13.63 2.90
CA PRO A 99 -2.43 13.84 1.80
C PRO A 99 -1.87 14.90 0.86
N SER A 100 -1.71 14.57 -0.42
CA SER A 100 -1.42 15.55 -1.46
C SER A 100 -2.57 16.55 -1.43
N GLU A 101 -2.29 17.81 -1.11
CA GLU A 101 -3.29 18.87 -1.19
C GLU A 101 -3.92 18.83 -2.57
N SER A 102 -5.17 18.36 -2.63
CA SER A 102 -5.97 18.45 -3.83
C SER A 102 -6.23 19.94 -4.03
N THR A 103 -5.44 20.59 -4.90
CA THR A 103 -5.92 21.81 -5.55
C THR A 103 -7.16 21.40 -6.33
N ASP A 104 -8.30 21.60 -5.67
CA ASP A 104 -9.64 21.50 -6.21
C ASP A 104 -9.73 22.52 -7.35
N TYR A 105 -9.39 22.10 -8.57
CA TYR A 105 -9.58 22.92 -9.76
C TYR A 105 -11.08 22.96 -10.02
N SER A 106 -11.79 23.87 -9.35
CA SER A 106 -13.13 24.28 -9.74
C SER A 106 -13.04 25.04 -11.07
N PRO A 107 -13.56 24.50 -12.19
CA PRO A 107 -13.73 25.31 -13.38
C PRO A 107 -14.88 26.27 -13.07
N LYS A 108 -14.59 27.57 -12.86
CA LYS A 108 -15.65 28.57 -12.91
C LYS A 108 -16.23 28.56 -14.33
N SER A 109 -17.42 27.98 -14.42
CA SER A 109 -18.26 27.99 -15.61
C SER A 109 -18.45 29.42 -16.11
N ARG A 110 -18.29 29.58 -17.42
CA ARG A 110 -18.64 30.80 -18.16
C ARG A 110 -20.09 31.19 -17.88
N HIS A 111 -20.31 32.47 -17.59
CA HIS A 111 -21.46 33.21 -18.10
C HIS A 111 -21.08 34.66 -18.36
#